data_AF-A0A7J6GWC3-F1
#
_entry.id   AF-A0A7J6GWC3-F1
#
_cell.length_a   1.000
_cell.length_b   1.000
_cell.length_c   1.000
_cell.angle_alpha   90.00
_cell.angle_beta   90.00
_cell.angle_gamma   90.00
#
_symmetry.space_group_name_H-M   'P 1'
#
loop_
_entity.id
_entity.type
_entity.pdbx_description
1 polymer ?
#
loop_
_entity_poly.entity_id
_entity_poly.type
_entity_poly.pdbx_seq_one_letter_code
_entity_poly.pdbx_strand_id
1 'polypeptide(L)'
;MALIHYFVTILSIIFVLASPLVLAEPQSDSAVLLRVDQSGKGDFTKIQDAIDSVPSDNKELVFILVKPGIYKEKVVVPADKPYITISGTKASVTIITWNDSGDIFDSPTFSVLASDFVGRYLTIQNTYGSGGKAVALRVSGDKAAFYGCRIISVQDTLLDDNGRHYYKNCYIEGATDFICGNAASLFEKCHIHSLAEGTGSITAQRRESPSEETGFVFLGCNISGVRTALLGRPWGSHSRVVFAFSYISSAILPQGWDDWGNSNTHSTVYYGQYKCYGRGSGMSKRVQYARNFTSEEVEPFLTQDFIGGKDWIRPVPTKFTKATFKTVGAKN
;
A
#
# COMPACT_ATOMS: atom_id res chain seq x y z
N MET A 1 58.29 16.06 62.06
CA MET A 1 57.42 16.96 61.28
C MET A 1 56.46 16.05 60.52
N ALA A 2 55.18 16.10 60.88
CA ALA A 2 54.21 15.03 60.69
C ALA A 2 53.06 15.48 59.78
N LEU A 3 52.46 14.52 59.05
CA LEU A 3 51.08 14.50 58.48
C LEU A 3 50.75 15.64 57.47
N ILE A 4 50.04 15.44 56.36
CA ILE A 4 48.63 15.04 56.22
C ILE A 4 48.37 14.68 54.73
N HIS A 5 47.57 13.65 54.50
CA HIS A 5 47.06 13.18 53.21
C HIS A 5 46.01 14.14 52.59
N TYR A 6 45.97 14.26 51.25
CA TYR A 6 44.72 14.53 50.52
C TYR A 6 44.72 13.78 49.18
N PHE A 7 43.97 12.67 49.14
CA PHE A 7 43.47 12.06 47.92
C PHE A 7 42.15 12.74 47.56
N VAL A 8 42.09 13.41 46.41
CA VAL A 8 40.83 13.94 45.86
C VAL A 8 40.28 12.90 44.89
N THR A 9 39.31 12.11 45.33
CA THR A 9 38.50 11.25 44.46
C THR A 9 37.44 12.10 43.76
N ILE A 10 37.57 12.26 42.45
CA ILE A 10 36.53 12.84 41.58
C ILE A 10 35.46 11.76 41.37
N LEU A 11 34.28 11.96 41.96
CA LEU A 11 33.11 11.12 41.73
C LEU A 11 32.35 11.67 40.51
N SER A 12 32.51 11.03 39.36
CA SER A 12 31.72 11.35 38.16
C SER A 12 30.29 10.83 38.33
N ILE A 13 29.33 11.73 38.57
CA ILE A 13 27.91 11.41 38.58
C ILE A 13 27.43 11.33 37.13
N ILE A 14 27.25 10.10 36.62
CA ILE A 14 26.60 9.85 35.33
C ILE A 14 25.08 9.94 35.58
N PHE A 15 24.48 11.04 35.13
CA PHE A 15 23.01 11.14 35.01
C PHE A 15 22.57 10.31 33.80
N VAL A 16 22.19 9.05 34.01
CA VAL A 16 21.47 8.28 33.00
C VAL A 16 20.04 8.83 32.95
N LEU A 17 19.75 9.63 31.94
CA LEU A 17 18.37 9.95 31.57
C LEU A 17 17.70 8.66 31.10
N ALA A 18 17.02 7.97 32.01
CA ALA A 18 16.12 6.90 31.65
C ALA A 18 14.97 7.51 30.83
N SER A 19 15.02 7.34 29.51
CA SER A 19 13.85 7.59 28.67
C SER A 19 12.70 6.72 29.19
N PRO A 20 11.49 7.27 29.40
CA PRO A 20 10.37 6.46 29.81
C PRO A 20 10.16 5.38 28.76
N LEU A 21 10.22 4.12 29.20
CA LEU A 21 9.81 2.97 28.42
C LEU A 21 8.32 3.18 28.11
N VAL A 22 8.01 3.67 26.91
CA VAL A 22 6.64 3.64 26.40
C VAL A 22 6.34 2.18 26.15
N LEU A 23 5.73 1.52 27.13
CA LEU A 23 5.15 0.20 26.96
C LEU A 23 4.06 0.36 25.90
N ALA A 24 4.25 -0.26 24.74
CA ALA A 24 3.22 -0.35 23.72
C ALA A 24 1.94 -0.87 24.40
N GLU A 25 0.83 -0.14 24.26
CA GLU A 25 -0.45 -0.61 24.79
C GLU A 25 -0.73 -2.00 24.19
N PRO A 26 -1.17 -2.97 25.00
CA PRO A 26 -1.49 -4.29 24.50
C PRO A 26 -2.58 -4.16 23.44
N GLN A 27 -2.18 -4.37 22.18
CA GLN A 27 -3.07 -4.32 21.04
C GLN A 27 -4.22 -5.30 21.25
N SER A 28 -5.46 -4.79 21.30
CA SER A 28 -6.64 -5.62 21.51
C SER A 28 -6.68 -6.75 20.48
N ASP A 29 -6.68 -8.00 20.94
CA ASP A 29 -6.82 -9.18 20.10
C ASP A 29 -8.30 -9.53 19.80
N SER A 30 -9.21 -8.66 20.24
CA SER A 30 -10.66 -8.79 20.03
C SER A 30 -11.16 -7.74 19.05
N ALA A 31 -12.01 -8.16 18.10
CA ALA A 31 -12.69 -7.28 17.16
C ALA A 31 -14.20 -7.53 17.12
N VAL A 32 -14.96 -6.47 16.85
CA VAL A 32 -16.38 -6.59 16.50
C VAL A 32 -16.50 -7.26 15.14
N LEU A 33 -17.27 -8.35 15.04
CA LEU A 33 -17.47 -9.07 13.79
C LEU A 33 -18.79 -8.66 13.13
N LEU A 34 -18.71 -8.18 11.89
CA LEU A 34 -19.85 -7.99 10.99
C LEU A 34 -19.73 -8.96 9.81
N ARG A 35 -20.83 -9.56 9.38
CA ARG A 35 -20.87 -10.52 8.26
C ARG A 35 -21.66 -9.94 7.11
N VAL A 36 -21.06 -9.92 5.93
CA VAL A 36 -21.72 -9.54 4.67
C VAL A 36 -21.96 -10.81 3.85
N ASP A 37 -23.22 -11.10 3.55
CA ASP A 37 -23.65 -12.26 2.76
C ASP A 37 -24.84 -11.89 1.87
N GLN A 38 -24.64 -11.91 0.54
CA GLN A 38 -25.68 -11.58 -0.44
C GLN A 38 -26.89 -12.53 -0.39
N SER A 39 -26.75 -13.72 0.22
CA SER A 39 -27.87 -14.66 0.44
C SER A 39 -28.79 -14.27 1.60
N GLY A 40 -28.45 -13.23 2.37
CA GLY A 40 -29.21 -12.75 3.52
C GLY A 40 -28.95 -13.52 4.82
N LYS A 41 -27.92 -14.38 4.86
CA LYS A 41 -27.53 -15.15 6.06
C LYS A 41 -26.46 -14.46 6.93
N GLY A 42 -26.10 -13.22 6.57
CA GLY A 42 -25.18 -12.36 7.32
C GLY A 42 -25.93 -11.20 7.96
N ASP A 43 -25.19 -10.34 8.66
CA ASP A 43 -25.73 -9.13 9.27
C ASP A 43 -26.14 -8.09 8.20
N PHE A 44 -25.42 -8.09 7.07
CA PHE A 44 -25.68 -7.22 5.91
C PHE A 44 -25.64 -8.02 4.61
N THR A 45 -26.28 -7.48 3.56
CA THR A 45 -26.19 -8.02 2.19
C THR A 45 -25.21 -7.26 1.30
N LYS A 46 -24.90 -6.01 1.67
CA LYS A 46 -23.99 -5.09 0.98
C LYS A 46 -22.78 -4.77 1.83
N ILE A 47 -21.66 -4.46 1.18
CA ILE A 47 -20.43 -4.09 1.86
C ILE A 47 -20.56 -2.67 2.42
N GLN A 48 -21.13 -1.74 1.63
CA GLN A 48 -21.27 -0.35 2.07
C GLN A 48 -22.16 -0.24 3.32
N ASP A 49 -23.29 -0.95 3.37
CA ASP A 49 -24.18 -0.93 4.54
C ASP A 49 -23.47 -1.37 5.84
N ALA A 50 -22.56 -2.35 5.75
CA ALA A 50 -21.77 -2.80 6.90
C ALA A 50 -20.79 -1.72 7.37
N ILE A 51 -20.11 -1.03 6.44
CA ILE A 51 -19.24 0.11 6.75
C ILE A 51 -20.07 1.26 7.37
N ASP A 52 -21.25 1.53 6.80
CA ASP A 52 -22.15 2.60 7.24
C ASP A 52 -22.65 2.38 8.66
N SER A 53 -22.80 1.12 9.07
CA SER A 53 -23.19 0.75 10.44
C SER A 53 -22.13 1.01 11.51
N VAL A 54 -20.85 1.12 11.12
CA VAL A 54 -19.77 1.47 12.06
C VAL A 54 -19.92 2.94 12.46
N PRO A 55 -19.89 3.28 13.76
CA PRO A 55 -20.00 4.66 14.22
C PRO A 55 -18.87 5.56 13.68
N SER A 56 -19.18 6.84 13.50
CA SER A 56 -18.16 7.88 13.32
C SER A 56 -17.21 7.95 14.52
N ASP A 57 -15.99 8.41 14.27
CA ASP A 57 -14.87 8.48 15.23
C ASP A 57 -14.53 7.14 15.89
N ASN A 58 -14.75 6.04 15.17
CA ASN A 58 -14.56 4.68 15.66
C ASN A 58 -13.19 4.48 16.34
N LYS A 59 -13.16 3.81 17.48
CA LYS A 59 -11.93 3.42 18.20
C LYS A 59 -11.78 1.90 18.35
N GLU A 60 -12.79 1.13 17.94
CA GLU A 60 -12.79 -0.31 18.08
C GLU A 60 -12.25 -1.00 16.84
N LEU A 61 -11.65 -2.18 17.01
CA LEU A 61 -11.34 -3.04 15.88
C LEU A 61 -12.65 -3.59 15.32
N VAL A 62 -12.99 -3.25 14.08
CA VAL A 62 -14.15 -3.81 13.38
C VAL A 62 -13.66 -4.72 12.26
N PHE A 63 -14.16 -5.95 12.23
CA PHE A 63 -13.83 -6.95 11.24
C PHE A 63 -15.07 -7.29 10.42
N ILE A 64 -15.11 -6.84 9.17
CA ILE A 64 -16.17 -7.11 8.21
C ILE A 64 -15.76 -8.34 7.38
N LEU A 65 -16.37 -9.49 7.66
CA LEU A 65 -16.19 -10.72 6.91
C LEU A 65 -17.17 -10.78 5.74
N VAL A 66 -16.63 -10.74 4.53
CA VAL A 66 -17.39 -10.77 3.27
C VAL A 66 -17.39 -12.19 2.71
N LYS A 67 -18.58 -12.75 2.50
CA LYS A 67 -18.74 -14.08 1.90
C LYS A 67 -18.36 -14.10 0.41
N PRO A 68 -18.15 -15.28 -0.19
CA PRO A 68 -18.00 -15.39 -1.64
C PRO A 68 -19.18 -14.77 -2.38
N GLY A 69 -18.90 -14.00 -3.43
CA GLY A 69 -19.90 -13.27 -4.20
C GLY A 69 -19.26 -12.21 -5.11
N ILE A 70 -20.07 -11.70 -6.04
CA ILE A 70 -19.73 -10.54 -6.87
C ILE A 70 -20.56 -9.36 -6.35
N TYR A 71 -19.89 -8.43 -5.72
CA TYR A 71 -20.43 -7.22 -5.11
C TYR A 71 -20.27 -6.06 -6.10
N LYS A 72 -21.34 -5.77 -6.85
CA LYS A 72 -21.37 -4.64 -7.78
C LYS A 72 -21.73 -3.35 -7.02
N GLU A 73 -20.74 -2.78 -6.36
CA GLU A 73 -20.88 -1.63 -5.45
C GLU A 73 -19.69 -0.67 -5.63
N LYS A 74 -19.93 0.64 -5.49
CA LYS A 74 -18.86 1.59 -5.15
C LYS A 74 -18.73 1.62 -3.64
N VAL A 75 -17.54 1.31 -3.14
CA VAL A 75 -17.27 1.21 -1.71
C VAL A 75 -16.41 2.39 -1.27
N VAL A 76 -16.82 3.06 -0.20
CA VAL A 76 -16.02 4.09 0.47
C VAL A 76 -15.91 3.72 1.94
N VAL A 77 -14.68 3.68 2.45
CA VAL A 77 -14.40 3.63 3.89
C VAL A 77 -14.07 5.07 4.33
N PRO A 78 -15.03 5.79 4.95
CA PRO A 78 -14.88 7.21 5.28
C PRO A 78 -13.76 7.48 6.28
N ALA A 79 -13.16 8.67 6.22
CA ALA A 79 -12.00 9.05 7.03
C ALA A 79 -12.25 8.97 8.55
N ASP A 80 -13.49 9.19 8.99
CA ASP A 80 -13.93 9.15 10.39
C ASP A 80 -14.19 7.72 10.90
N LYS A 81 -13.91 6.67 10.11
CA LYS A 81 -14.12 5.27 10.49
C LYS A 81 -12.83 4.44 10.47
N PRO A 82 -11.83 4.78 11.30
CA PRO A 82 -10.57 4.05 11.33
C PRO A 82 -10.74 2.63 11.90
N TYR A 83 -9.68 1.83 11.82
CA TYR A 83 -9.59 0.48 12.39
C TYR A 83 -10.50 -0.60 11.77
N ILE A 84 -11.13 -0.32 10.63
CA ILE A 84 -11.92 -1.30 9.88
C ILE A 84 -11.01 -2.28 9.14
N THR A 85 -11.28 -3.57 9.30
CA THR A 85 -10.76 -4.65 8.46
C THR A 85 -11.87 -5.19 7.58
N ILE A 86 -11.66 -5.29 6.27
CA ILE A 86 -12.55 -6.00 5.35
C ILE A 86 -11.82 -7.22 4.82
N SER A 87 -12.38 -8.41 5.07
CA SER A 87 -11.78 -9.67 4.66
C SER A 87 -12.75 -10.50 3.84
N GLY A 88 -12.36 -10.87 2.63
CA GLY A 88 -12.95 -11.99 1.91
C GLY A 88 -12.50 -13.32 2.50
N THR A 89 -13.00 -14.42 1.93
CA THR A 89 -12.52 -15.77 2.26
C THR A 89 -11.37 -16.21 1.35
N LYS A 90 -11.44 -15.84 0.06
CA LYS A 90 -10.37 -15.96 -0.94
C LYS A 90 -10.57 -14.86 -1.97
N ALA A 91 -9.47 -14.27 -2.44
CA ALA A 91 -9.56 -13.19 -3.43
C ALA A 91 -10.26 -13.63 -4.73
N SER A 92 -10.10 -14.89 -5.15
CA SER A 92 -10.68 -15.40 -6.40
C SER A 92 -12.21 -15.52 -6.38
N VAL A 93 -12.87 -15.42 -5.22
CA VAL A 93 -14.33 -15.60 -5.12
C VAL A 93 -15.05 -14.49 -4.36
N THR A 94 -14.34 -13.54 -3.77
CA THR A 94 -14.92 -12.34 -3.16
C THR A 94 -14.49 -11.12 -3.98
N ILE A 95 -15.36 -10.70 -4.90
CA ILE A 95 -15.06 -9.70 -5.93
C ILE A 95 -15.90 -8.45 -5.69
N ILE A 96 -15.26 -7.29 -5.58
CA ILE A 96 -15.87 -5.97 -5.54
C ILE A 96 -15.62 -5.33 -6.91
N THR A 97 -16.69 -4.97 -7.62
CA THR A 97 -16.58 -4.54 -9.02
C THR A 97 -17.41 -3.31 -9.33
N TRP A 98 -16.82 -2.40 -10.10
CA TRP A 98 -17.52 -1.31 -10.76
C TRP A 98 -16.92 -1.07 -12.16
N ASN A 99 -17.34 -0.02 -12.87
CA ASN A 99 -16.91 0.27 -14.24
C ASN A 99 -16.92 1.76 -14.61
N ASP A 100 -16.74 2.65 -13.63
CA ASP A 100 -16.61 4.10 -13.88
C ASP A 100 -15.23 4.43 -14.48
N SER A 101 -15.17 5.53 -15.22
CA SER A 101 -13.93 6.10 -15.75
C SER A 101 -13.95 7.62 -15.66
N GLY A 102 -12.82 8.24 -15.97
CA GLY A 102 -12.70 9.70 -16.03
C GLY A 102 -11.85 10.24 -14.90
N ASP A 103 -12.44 11.08 -14.05
CA ASP A 103 -11.70 11.69 -12.94
C ASP A 103 -11.14 10.61 -11.99
N ILE A 104 -9.90 10.78 -11.54
CA ILE A 104 -9.18 9.78 -10.73
C ILE A 104 -9.73 9.67 -9.31
N PHE A 105 -10.44 10.68 -8.84
CA PHE A 105 -11.05 10.72 -7.52
C PHE A 105 -12.50 10.22 -7.54
N ASP A 106 -13.17 10.31 -8.69
CA ASP A 106 -14.55 9.84 -8.86
C ASP A 106 -14.66 8.42 -9.44
N SER A 107 -13.73 8.00 -10.30
CA SER A 107 -13.72 6.66 -10.90
C SER A 107 -13.41 5.45 -9.99
N PRO A 108 -12.85 5.57 -8.76
CA PRO A 108 -12.56 4.40 -7.93
C PRO A 108 -13.75 3.47 -7.69
N THR A 109 -13.53 2.16 -7.85
CA THR A 109 -14.47 1.13 -7.37
C THR A 109 -14.48 1.08 -5.84
N PHE A 110 -13.31 1.21 -5.22
CA PHE A 110 -13.15 1.21 -3.78
C PHE A 110 -12.20 2.36 -3.38
N SER A 111 -12.68 3.28 -2.53
CA SER A 111 -11.85 4.29 -1.84
C SER A 111 -11.67 3.98 -0.35
N VAL A 112 -10.42 3.91 0.11
CA VAL A 112 -10.06 3.83 1.53
C VAL A 112 -9.53 5.20 1.97
N LEU A 113 -10.33 5.91 2.76
CA LEU A 113 -9.98 7.22 3.30
C LEU A 113 -9.66 7.16 4.82
N ALA A 114 -10.15 6.13 5.50
CA ALA A 114 -9.88 5.85 6.91
C ALA A 114 -8.43 5.45 7.18
N SER A 115 -7.93 5.83 8.36
CA SER A 115 -6.66 5.31 8.86
C SER A 115 -6.79 3.89 9.43
N ASP A 116 -5.66 3.19 9.55
CA ASP A 116 -5.57 1.88 10.21
C ASP A 116 -6.46 0.80 9.57
N PHE A 117 -6.74 0.96 8.26
CA PHE A 117 -7.55 0.05 7.47
C PHE A 117 -6.79 -1.22 7.10
N VAL A 118 -7.48 -2.36 7.05
CA VAL A 118 -6.91 -3.61 6.54
C VAL A 118 -7.83 -4.29 5.51
N GLY A 119 -7.34 -4.49 4.29
CA GLY A 119 -8.00 -5.31 3.26
C GLY A 119 -7.38 -6.70 3.17
N ARG A 120 -8.17 -7.77 3.11
CA ARG A 120 -7.65 -9.14 2.99
C ARG A 120 -8.44 -9.99 2.01
N TYR A 121 -7.74 -10.71 1.13
CA TYR A 121 -8.34 -11.73 0.27
C TYR A 121 -9.57 -11.23 -0.52
N LEU A 122 -9.48 -10.00 -1.05
CA LEU A 122 -10.48 -9.38 -1.91
C LEU A 122 -9.94 -9.28 -3.34
N THR A 123 -10.79 -9.46 -4.34
CA THR A 123 -10.56 -8.85 -5.65
C THR A 123 -11.29 -7.51 -5.69
N ILE A 124 -10.58 -6.44 -6.03
CA ILE A 124 -11.11 -5.11 -6.25
C ILE A 124 -10.82 -4.77 -7.70
N GLN A 125 -11.85 -4.59 -8.51
CA GLN A 125 -11.68 -4.43 -9.95
C GLN A 125 -12.52 -3.30 -10.52
N ASN A 126 -11.94 -2.57 -11.46
CA ASN A 126 -12.66 -1.68 -12.36
C ASN A 126 -12.68 -2.30 -13.76
N THR A 127 -13.88 -2.52 -14.28
CA THR A 127 -14.13 -3.25 -15.53
C THR A 127 -14.42 -2.33 -16.71
N TYR A 128 -14.18 -1.02 -16.59
CA TYR A 128 -14.32 -0.08 -17.69
C TYR A 128 -13.48 -0.48 -18.93
N GLY A 129 -12.28 -0.99 -18.70
CA GLY A 129 -11.37 -1.44 -19.75
C GLY A 129 -10.47 -0.34 -20.29
N SER A 130 -10.05 -0.47 -21.54
CA SER A 130 -9.21 0.50 -22.23
C SER A 130 -10.04 1.70 -22.72
N GLY A 131 -9.53 2.92 -22.58
CA GLY A 131 -10.19 4.13 -23.12
C GLY A 131 -10.09 5.34 -22.20
N GLY A 132 -9.53 5.18 -21.01
CA GLY A 132 -9.30 6.26 -20.06
C GLY A 132 -8.93 5.72 -18.68
N LYS A 133 -8.74 6.65 -17.75
CA LYS A 133 -8.44 6.35 -16.35
C LYS A 133 -9.64 5.66 -15.71
N ALA A 134 -9.39 4.56 -15.01
CA ALA A 134 -10.42 3.74 -14.40
C ALA A 134 -9.87 3.10 -13.12
N VAL A 135 -9.95 3.84 -12.02
CA VAL A 135 -9.32 3.40 -10.76
C VAL A 135 -10.09 2.21 -10.17
N ALA A 136 -9.38 1.14 -9.80
CA ALA A 136 -9.97 0.04 -9.04
C ALA A 136 -9.94 0.35 -7.55
N LEU A 137 -8.77 0.75 -7.03
CA LEU A 137 -8.56 1.05 -5.63
C LEU A 137 -7.89 2.42 -5.49
N ARG A 138 -8.50 3.30 -4.69
CA ARG A 138 -7.87 4.51 -4.18
C ARG A 138 -7.58 4.35 -2.70
N VAL A 139 -6.37 4.69 -2.27
CA VAL A 139 -5.99 4.67 -0.85
C VAL A 139 -5.38 6.02 -0.49
N SER A 140 -6.05 6.74 0.43
CA SER A 140 -5.60 8.06 0.91
C SER A 140 -5.54 8.15 2.45
N GLY A 141 -5.98 7.10 3.14
CA GLY A 141 -5.93 7.00 4.61
C GLY A 141 -4.61 6.42 5.09
N ASP A 142 -4.02 7.02 6.12
CA ASP A 142 -2.73 6.59 6.66
C ASP A 142 -2.79 5.20 7.31
N LYS A 143 -1.70 4.43 7.27
CA LYS A 143 -1.59 3.11 7.90
C LYS A 143 -2.56 2.06 7.32
N ALA A 144 -2.70 2.02 6.00
CA ALA A 144 -3.53 1.02 5.33
C ALA A 144 -2.70 -0.22 4.91
N ALA A 145 -3.21 -1.42 5.18
CA ALA A 145 -2.55 -2.67 4.79
C ALA A 145 -3.43 -3.59 3.95
N PHE A 146 -2.86 -4.24 2.93
CA PHE A 146 -3.54 -5.17 2.04
C PHE A 146 -2.81 -6.50 1.98
N TYR A 147 -3.53 -7.61 2.18
CA TYR A 147 -2.98 -8.96 2.25
C TYR A 147 -3.67 -9.90 1.29
N GLY A 148 -2.91 -10.44 0.32
CA GLY A 148 -3.46 -11.44 -0.61
C GLY A 148 -4.61 -10.91 -1.47
N CYS A 149 -4.67 -9.60 -1.70
CA CYS A 149 -5.69 -8.96 -2.53
C CYS A 149 -5.30 -9.01 -4.02
N ARG A 150 -6.30 -8.87 -4.89
CA ARG A 150 -6.14 -8.67 -6.33
C ARG A 150 -6.69 -7.30 -6.68
N ILE A 151 -5.90 -6.44 -7.31
CA ILE A 151 -6.30 -5.07 -7.70
C ILE A 151 -6.17 -4.98 -9.21
N ILE A 152 -7.29 -4.78 -9.91
CA ILE A 152 -7.39 -5.06 -11.35
C ILE A 152 -8.07 -3.90 -12.08
N SER A 153 -7.37 -3.31 -13.05
CA SER A 153 -7.94 -2.41 -14.06
C SER A 153 -6.93 -2.29 -15.23
N VAL A 154 -6.98 -1.20 -15.99
CA VAL A 154 -6.08 -0.91 -17.11
C VAL A 154 -5.25 0.33 -16.84
N GLN A 155 -5.83 1.52 -16.92
CA GLN A 155 -5.12 2.78 -16.63
C GLN A 155 -5.46 3.27 -15.22
N ASP A 156 -4.44 3.68 -14.46
CA ASP A 156 -4.54 4.22 -13.10
C ASP A 156 -5.18 3.20 -12.11
N THR A 157 -4.87 1.90 -12.26
CA THR A 157 -5.51 0.81 -11.49
C THR A 157 -5.51 1.01 -9.98
N LEU A 158 -4.35 1.33 -9.41
CA LEU A 158 -4.16 1.65 -8.00
C LEU A 158 -3.72 3.11 -7.88
N LEU A 159 -4.63 3.95 -7.39
CA LEU A 159 -4.30 5.30 -6.93
C LEU A 159 -3.89 5.23 -5.45
N ASP A 160 -2.60 5.03 -5.25
CA ASP A 160 -1.92 5.02 -3.95
C ASP A 160 -1.60 6.47 -3.53
N ASP A 161 -2.67 7.21 -3.22
CA ASP A 161 -2.78 8.66 -3.18
C ASP A 161 -1.86 9.29 -2.13
N ASN A 162 -2.08 8.97 -0.85
CA ASN A 162 -1.40 9.59 0.29
C ASN A 162 -1.45 8.68 1.53
N GLY A 163 -0.43 8.74 2.38
CA GLY A 163 -0.34 7.95 3.62
C GLY A 163 0.76 6.89 3.57
N ARG A 164 0.87 6.10 4.64
CA ARG A 164 1.81 4.96 4.74
C ARG A 164 1.07 3.66 4.48
N HIS A 165 1.46 2.92 3.45
CA HIS A 165 0.73 1.73 3.03
C HIS A 165 1.62 0.49 2.92
N TYR A 166 1.00 -0.68 3.16
CA TYR A 166 1.67 -1.97 3.08
C TYR A 166 0.87 -2.95 2.25
N TYR A 167 1.44 -3.45 1.16
CA TYR A 167 0.83 -4.45 0.29
C TYR A 167 1.66 -5.73 0.36
N LYS A 168 1.07 -6.83 0.87
CA LYS A 168 1.77 -8.11 1.03
C LYS A 168 1.09 -9.22 0.23
N ASN A 169 1.87 -9.94 -0.57
CA ASN A 169 1.39 -11.08 -1.36
C ASN A 169 0.18 -10.71 -2.26
N CYS A 170 0.09 -9.45 -2.70
CA CYS A 170 -1.00 -8.99 -3.56
C CYS A 170 -0.67 -9.22 -5.03
N TYR A 171 -1.72 -9.30 -5.85
CA TYR A 171 -1.63 -9.26 -7.30
C TYR A 171 -2.17 -7.92 -7.80
N ILE A 172 -1.41 -7.21 -8.63
CA ILE A 172 -1.80 -5.91 -9.18
C ILE A 172 -1.54 -5.94 -10.68
N GLU A 173 -2.56 -5.63 -11.49
CA GLU A 173 -2.42 -5.61 -12.94
C GLU A 173 -2.98 -4.34 -13.58
N GLY A 174 -2.34 -3.91 -14.67
CA GLY A 174 -2.76 -2.77 -15.48
C GLY A 174 -1.77 -2.46 -16.59
N ALA A 175 -1.97 -1.38 -17.35
CA ALA A 175 -1.19 -1.04 -18.53
C ALA A 175 -0.44 0.31 -18.39
N THR A 176 -1.16 1.39 -18.09
CA THR A 176 -0.61 2.76 -18.05
C THR A 176 -0.74 3.32 -16.65
N ASP A 177 0.39 3.75 -16.08
CA ASP A 177 0.48 4.40 -14.76
C ASP A 177 -0.28 3.65 -13.67
N PHE A 178 -0.30 2.32 -13.76
CA PHE A 178 -1.32 1.55 -13.05
C PHE A 178 -1.08 1.43 -11.54
N ILE A 179 0.07 1.90 -11.07
CA ILE A 179 0.33 2.24 -9.67
C ILE A 179 0.80 3.70 -9.62
N CYS A 180 -0.06 4.61 -9.17
CA CYS A 180 0.21 6.04 -9.18
C CYS A 180 -0.16 6.73 -7.86
N GLY A 181 0.36 7.92 -7.62
CA GLY A 181 0.10 8.70 -6.39
C GLY A 181 1.36 9.07 -5.61
N ASN A 182 1.20 9.55 -4.38
CA ASN A 182 2.29 10.05 -3.55
C ASN A 182 2.38 9.37 -2.17
N ALA A 183 1.85 8.16 -1.99
CA ALA A 183 2.00 7.43 -0.74
C ALA A 183 3.46 7.00 -0.46
N ALA A 184 3.75 6.72 0.81
CA ALA A 184 4.91 5.94 1.25
C ALA A 184 4.50 4.47 1.32
N SER A 185 4.88 3.67 0.32
CA SER A 185 4.30 2.34 0.14
C SER A 185 5.34 1.25 -0.04
N LEU A 186 5.18 0.18 0.73
CA LEU A 186 5.96 -1.04 0.60
C LEU A 186 5.10 -2.16 0.00
N PHE A 187 5.45 -2.57 -1.21
CA PHE A 187 4.92 -3.75 -1.89
C PHE A 187 5.87 -4.92 -1.62
N GLU A 188 5.52 -5.83 -0.72
CA GLU A 188 6.32 -6.99 -0.35
C GLU A 188 5.74 -8.26 -0.98
N LYS A 189 6.57 -9.00 -1.74
CA LYS A 189 6.22 -10.29 -2.35
C LYS A 189 4.95 -10.23 -3.21
N CYS A 190 4.70 -9.07 -3.80
CA CYS A 190 3.57 -8.88 -4.70
C CYS A 190 3.91 -9.36 -6.12
N HIS A 191 2.88 -9.74 -6.87
CA HIS A 191 2.98 -9.97 -8.30
C HIS A 191 2.39 -8.77 -9.03
N ILE A 192 3.25 -8.05 -9.74
CA ILE A 192 2.92 -6.88 -10.53
C ILE A 192 2.93 -7.30 -12.01
N HIS A 193 1.78 -7.22 -12.67
CA HIS A 193 1.60 -7.75 -14.02
C HIS A 193 1.13 -6.66 -14.99
N SER A 194 2.00 -6.29 -15.94
CA SER A 194 1.65 -5.31 -16.96
C SER A 194 0.88 -5.93 -18.13
N LEU A 195 -0.30 -5.39 -18.41
CA LEU A 195 -1.13 -5.68 -19.57
C LEU A 195 -0.73 -4.87 -20.81
N ALA A 196 0.34 -4.08 -20.73
CA ALA A 196 0.72 -3.18 -21.81
C ALA A 196 1.14 -3.94 -23.08
N GLU A 197 0.54 -3.54 -24.21
CA GLU A 197 0.86 -4.05 -25.55
C GLU A 197 1.85 -3.17 -26.32
N GLY A 198 2.39 -2.13 -25.67
CA GLY A 198 3.26 -1.10 -26.26
C GLY A 198 3.97 -0.30 -25.17
N THR A 199 3.85 1.03 -25.19
CA THR A 199 4.47 1.91 -24.18
C THR A 199 3.53 2.11 -22.97
N GLY A 200 3.44 1.09 -22.11
CA GLY A 200 2.82 1.21 -20.79
C GLY A 200 3.86 1.45 -19.69
N SER A 201 3.40 1.90 -18.52
CA SER A 201 4.24 2.18 -17.37
C SER A 201 3.64 1.55 -16.11
N ILE A 202 4.47 0.88 -15.31
CA ILE A 202 4.03 0.29 -14.04
C ILE A 202 3.74 1.39 -13.03
N THR A 203 4.68 2.31 -12.82
CA THR A 203 4.54 3.36 -11.80
C THR A 203 4.46 4.77 -12.36
N ALA A 204 3.66 5.61 -11.72
CA ALA A 204 3.71 7.07 -11.87
C ALA A 204 3.68 7.72 -10.47
N GLN A 205 4.85 7.77 -9.81
CA GLN A 205 4.96 8.27 -8.44
C GLN A 205 5.09 9.81 -8.44
N ARG A 206 4.40 10.47 -7.50
CA ARG A 206 4.14 11.91 -7.50
C ARG A 206 4.81 12.70 -6.37
N ARG A 207 5.98 12.26 -5.90
CA ARG A 207 6.76 13.02 -4.92
C ARG A 207 7.23 14.33 -5.54
N GLU A 208 6.97 15.45 -4.87
CA GLU A 208 7.26 16.79 -5.41
C GLU A 208 8.46 17.48 -4.76
N SER A 209 8.90 17.01 -3.60
CA SER A 209 9.99 17.64 -2.87
C SER A 209 10.91 16.61 -2.20
N PRO A 210 12.20 16.95 -1.97
CA PRO A 210 13.13 16.06 -1.27
C PRO A 210 12.78 15.91 0.23
N SER A 211 11.96 16.80 0.79
CA SER A 211 11.47 16.75 2.18
C SER A 211 10.31 15.77 2.40
N GLU A 212 9.63 15.35 1.33
CA GLU A 212 8.60 14.32 1.43
C GLU A 212 9.24 12.96 1.66
N GLU A 213 8.80 12.23 2.68
CA GLU A 213 9.26 10.86 2.93
C GLU A 213 8.39 9.79 2.24
N THR A 214 7.94 10.10 1.02
CA THR A 214 7.06 9.25 0.20
C THR A 214 7.82 8.49 -0.87
N GLY A 215 7.19 7.48 -1.49
CA GLY A 215 7.84 6.68 -2.52
C GLY A 215 7.28 5.26 -2.60
N PHE A 216 7.50 4.60 -3.73
CA PHE A 216 7.07 3.21 -3.94
C PHE A 216 8.26 2.26 -3.88
N VAL A 217 8.19 1.27 -2.99
CA VAL A 217 9.23 0.26 -2.81
C VAL A 217 8.65 -1.12 -3.13
N PHE A 218 9.28 -1.83 -4.07
CA PHE A 218 8.92 -3.19 -4.45
C PHE A 218 9.99 -4.17 -3.96
N LEU A 219 9.66 -4.93 -2.93
CA LEU A 219 10.59 -5.82 -2.22
C LEU A 219 10.22 -7.29 -2.45
N GLY A 220 11.10 -8.02 -3.15
CA GLY A 220 10.88 -9.44 -3.43
C GLY A 220 9.69 -9.71 -4.34
N CYS A 221 9.32 -8.75 -5.19
CA CYS A 221 8.17 -8.82 -6.07
C CYS A 221 8.49 -9.61 -7.36
N ASN A 222 7.44 -10.10 -8.02
CA ASN A 222 7.49 -10.62 -9.37
C ASN A 222 6.95 -9.55 -10.34
N ILE A 223 7.84 -8.96 -11.16
CA ILE A 223 7.51 -7.95 -12.16
C ILE A 223 7.45 -8.61 -13.54
N SER A 224 6.24 -8.66 -14.10
CA SER A 224 5.95 -9.36 -15.35
C SER A 224 5.09 -8.52 -16.27
N GLY A 225 4.93 -8.94 -17.53
CA GLY A 225 3.99 -8.31 -18.44
C GLY A 225 3.75 -9.12 -19.71
N VAL A 226 2.75 -8.70 -20.49
CA VAL A 226 2.29 -9.38 -21.70
C VAL A 226 3.23 -9.13 -22.88
N ARG A 227 3.57 -7.87 -23.18
CA ARG A 227 4.51 -7.51 -24.25
C ARG A 227 5.65 -6.64 -23.75
N THR A 228 5.42 -5.33 -23.69
CA THR A 228 6.45 -4.35 -23.33
C THR A 228 5.91 -3.39 -22.29
N ALA A 229 6.73 -3.05 -21.29
CA ALA A 229 6.40 -2.07 -20.27
C ALA A 229 7.65 -1.36 -19.76
N LEU A 230 7.43 -0.18 -19.18
CA LEU A 230 8.40 0.56 -18.39
C LEU A 230 8.15 0.30 -16.90
N LEU A 231 9.21 0.35 -16.11
CA LEU A 231 9.15 0.33 -14.65
C LEU A 231 8.42 1.55 -14.10
N GLY A 232 8.62 2.72 -14.71
CA GLY A 232 7.96 3.94 -14.26
C GLY A 232 8.27 5.18 -15.09
N ARG A 233 7.53 6.24 -14.79
CA ARG A 233 7.77 7.62 -15.26
C ARG A 233 7.39 8.64 -14.19
N PRO A 234 8.08 9.81 -14.11
CA PRO A 234 7.91 10.76 -13.02
C PRO A 234 6.65 11.60 -13.20
N TRP A 235 5.63 11.34 -12.38
CA TRP A 235 4.50 12.27 -12.27
C TRP A 235 4.88 13.50 -11.44
N GLY A 236 5.66 13.30 -10.37
CA GLY A 236 6.21 14.38 -9.53
C GLY A 236 7.68 14.63 -9.82
N SER A 237 8.12 15.86 -9.58
CA SER A 237 9.49 16.31 -9.88
C SER A 237 10.59 15.57 -9.10
N HIS A 238 10.27 14.98 -7.94
CA HIS A 238 11.18 14.24 -7.07
C HIS A 238 10.79 12.76 -6.93
N SER A 239 10.15 12.22 -7.97
CA SER A 239 9.59 10.88 -7.98
C SER A 239 10.56 9.81 -7.47
N ARG A 240 10.08 8.93 -6.58
CA ARG A 240 10.91 7.93 -5.90
C ARG A 240 10.32 6.53 -6.04
N VAL A 241 11.05 5.65 -6.72
CA VAL A 241 10.66 4.26 -6.97
C VAL A 241 11.87 3.33 -6.86
N VAL A 242 11.77 2.32 -6.00
CA VAL A 242 12.85 1.38 -5.70
C VAL A 242 12.37 -0.05 -5.96
N PHE A 243 13.09 -0.80 -6.78
CA PHE A 243 12.91 -2.24 -6.93
C PHE A 243 14.07 -2.98 -6.24
N ALA A 244 13.79 -3.81 -5.24
CA ALA A 244 14.81 -4.55 -4.51
C ALA A 244 14.49 -6.05 -4.49
N PHE A 245 15.50 -6.89 -4.74
CA PHE A 245 15.40 -8.36 -4.71
C PHE A 245 14.25 -8.92 -5.54
N SER A 246 13.82 -8.20 -6.57
CA SER A 246 12.63 -8.52 -7.35
C SER A 246 13.01 -9.21 -8.66
N TYR A 247 12.17 -10.15 -9.09
CA TYR A 247 12.27 -10.72 -10.44
C TYR A 247 11.71 -9.73 -11.45
N ILE A 248 12.42 -9.51 -12.56
CA ILE A 248 12.01 -8.64 -13.66
C ILE A 248 12.05 -9.45 -14.97
N SER A 249 10.88 -9.70 -15.53
CA SER A 249 10.72 -10.43 -16.79
C SER A 249 11.26 -9.66 -18.00
N SER A 250 11.45 -10.34 -19.13
CA SER A 250 11.84 -9.72 -20.40
C SER A 250 10.80 -8.77 -21.00
N ALA A 251 9.62 -8.63 -20.40
CA ALA A 251 8.64 -7.63 -20.83
C ALA A 251 9.09 -6.19 -20.48
N ILE A 252 10.00 -6.01 -19.52
CA ILE A 252 10.51 -4.68 -19.20
C ILE A 252 11.51 -4.23 -20.25
N LEU A 253 11.24 -3.07 -20.86
CA LEU A 253 12.06 -2.50 -21.90
C LEU A 253 13.49 -2.18 -21.39
N PRO A 254 14.53 -2.30 -22.23
CA PRO A 254 15.92 -2.12 -21.79
C PRO A 254 16.21 -0.79 -21.11
N GLN A 255 15.59 0.31 -21.57
CA GLN A 255 15.73 1.64 -20.95
C GLN A 255 15.12 1.70 -19.54
N GLY A 256 14.16 0.83 -19.24
CA GLY A 256 13.51 0.66 -17.93
C GLY A 256 12.56 1.80 -17.55
N TRP A 257 12.93 3.06 -17.78
CA TRP A 257 12.17 4.22 -17.33
C TRP A 257 11.97 5.21 -18.48
N ASP A 258 10.97 6.05 -18.32
CA ASP A 258 10.67 7.19 -19.20
C ASP A 258 10.65 8.47 -18.36
N ASP A 259 10.99 9.60 -18.96
CA ASP A 259 11.09 10.89 -18.28
C ASP A 259 9.87 11.80 -18.53
N TRP A 260 8.84 11.27 -19.20
CA TRP A 260 7.66 12.02 -19.62
C TRP A 260 7.99 13.25 -20.47
N GLY A 261 9.12 13.21 -21.19
CA GLY A 261 9.61 14.34 -21.99
C GLY A 261 10.16 15.51 -21.15
N ASN A 262 10.43 15.29 -19.86
CA ASN A 262 10.94 16.32 -18.95
C ASN A 262 12.30 15.94 -18.34
N SER A 263 13.37 16.32 -19.03
CA SER A 263 14.75 16.05 -18.60
C SER A 263 15.15 16.73 -17.30
N ASN A 264 14.41 17.75 -16.83
CA ASN A 264 14.70 18.43 -15.56
C ASN A 264 14.53 17.50 -14.36
N THR A 265 13.78 16.40 -14.51
CA THR A 265 13.57 15.40 -13.46
C THR A 265 14.76 14.47 -13.28
N HIS A 266 15.67 14.37 -14.27
CA HIS A 266 16.75 13.37 -14.28
C HIS A 266 17.69 13.49 -13.07
N SER A 267 17.92 14.70 -12.56
CA SER A 267 18.80 14.94 -11.40
C SER A 267 18.10 14.77 -10.05
N THR A 268 16.77 14.75 -10.02
CA THR A 268 15.96 14.78 -8.79
C THR A 268 15.24 13.48 -8.52
N VAL A 269 14.92 12.68 -9.55
CA VAL A 269 14.27 11.38 -9.37
C VAL A 269 15.19 10.38 -8.66
N TYR A 270 14.58 9.51 -7.86
CA TYR A 270 15.24 8.43 -7.16
C TYR A 270 14.70 7.10 -7.68
N TYR A 271 15.14 6.73 -8.88
CA TYR A 271 14.74 5.51 -9.58
C TYR A 271 15.88 4.52 -9.62
N GLY A 272 15.63 3.28 -9.24
CA GLY A 272 16.67 2.27 -9.36
C GLY A 272 16.27 0.87 -8.95
N GLN A 273 17.27 0.01 -9.08
CA GLN A 273 17.18 -1.41 -8.79
C GLN A 273 18.29 -1.82 -7.84
N TYR A 274 18.01 -2.73 -6.92
CA TYR A 274 19.00 -3.41 -6.08
C TYR A 274 18.82 -4.91 -6.15
N LYS A 275 19.86 -5.64 -6.57
CA LYS A 275 19.88 -7.12 -6.64
C LYS A 275 18.62 -7.71 -7.32
N CYS A 276 18.07 -7.02 -8.31
CA CYS A 276 16.99 -7.54 -9.13
C CYS A 276 17.54 -8.54 -10.15
N TYR A 277 16.75 -9.55 -10.48
CA TYR A 277 17.17 -10.67 -11.33
C TYR A 277 16.12 -10.96 -12.41
N GLY A 278 16.45 -11.80 -13.38
CA GLY A 278 15.60 -12.09 -14.53
C GLY A 278 16.03 -11.35 -15.79
N ARG A 279 15.45 -11.73 -16.94
CA ARG A 279 15.92 -11.27 -18.26
C ARG A 279 15.74 -9.76 -18.47
N GLY A 280 14.81 -9.13 -17.76
CA GLY A 280 14.56 -7.70 -17.85
C GLY A 280 15.35 -6.86 -16.85
N SER A 281 16.13 -7.44 -15.92
CA SER A 281 16.80 -6.68 -14.85
C SER A 281 18.13 -6.04 -15.24
N GLY A 282 18.60 -6.23 -16.48
CA GLY A 282 19.91 -5.75 -16.93
C GLY A 282 20.05 -4.22 -16.85
N MET A 283 21.18 -3.76 -16.30
CA MET A 283 21.47 -2.32 -16.11
C MET A 283 22.17 -1.66 -17.30
N SER A 284 22.80 -2.42 -18.20
CA SER A 284 23.71 -1.87 -19.23
C SER A 284 23.04 -0.98 -20.29
N LYS A 285 21.71 -1.03 -20.41
CA LYS A 285 20.92 -0.24 -21.37
C LYS A 285 19.90 0.68 -20.69
N ARG A 286 19.93 0.79 -19.37
CA ARG A 286 19.04 1.69 -18.64
C ARG A 286 19.34 3.14 -19.00
N VAL A 287 18.33 3.99 -18.89
CA VAL A 287 18.52 5.45 -18.92
C VAL A 287 19.57 5.88 -17.90
N GLN A 288 20.33 6.94 -18.21
CA GLN A 288 21.50 7.32 -17.40
C GLN A 288 21.16 7.77 -15.97
N TYR A 289 19.94 8.27 -15.74
CA TYR A 289 19.46 8.66 -14.41
C TYR A 289 18.93 7.48 -13.58
N ALA A 290 18.88 6.26 -14.14
CA ALA A 290 18.52 5.07 -13.38
C ALA A 290 19.71 4.59 -12.54
N ARG A 291 19.45 4.31 -11.27
CA ARG A 291 20.47 3.90 -10.29
C ARG A 291 20.58 2.38 -10.20
N ASN A 292 21.81 1.90 -10.11
CA ASN A 292 22.11 0.57 -9.60
C ASN A 292 22.55 0.74 -8.14
N PHE A 293 21.62 0.57 -7.21
CA PHE A 293 21.86 0.97 -5.83
C PHE A 293 22.97 0.14 -5.17
N THR A 294 23.73 0.76 -4.28
CA THR A 294 24.57 0.04 -3.32
C THR A 294 23.74 -0.51 -2.16
N SER A 295 24.34 -1.35 -1.30
CA SER A 295 23.70 -1.81 -0.08
C SER A 295 23.31 -0.65 0.84
N GLU A 296 24.16 0.37 0.94
CA GLU A 296 23.99 1.51 1.85
C GLU A 296 22.87 2.43 1.36
N GLU A 297 22.78 2.67 0.05
CA GLU A 297 21.73 3.51 -0.53
C GLU A 297 20.33 2.92 -0.34
N VAL A 298 20.21 1.60 -0.39
CA VAL A 298 18.91 0.93 -0.39
C VAL A 298 18.45 0.46 0.99
N GLU A 299 19.37 0.35 1.97
CA GLU A 299 19.10 -0.18 3.31
C GLU A 299 17.84 0.39 3.99
N PRO A 300 17.58 1.71 3.94
CA PRO A 300 16.37 2.29 4.54
C PRO A 300 15.05 1.78 3.94
N PHE A 301 15.08 1.26 2.71
CA PHE A 301 13.91 0.78 1.97
C PHE A 301 13.68 -0.74 2.10
N LEU A 302 14.63 -1.49 2.67
CA LEU A 302 14.57 -2.97 2.66
C LEU A 302 13.71 -3.57 3.77
N THR A 303 13.16 -2.76 4.67
CA THR A 303 12.35 -3.23 5.80
C THR A 303 11.05 -2.44 5.88
N GLN A 304 10.16 -2.90 6.76
CA GLN A 304 8.93 -2.19 7.09
C GLN A 304 9.19 -0.83 7.78
N ASP A 305 10.43 -0.53 8.18
CA ASP A 305 10.77 0.74 8.82
C ASP A 305 10.59 1.93 7.88
N PHE A 306 10.75 1.74 6.56
CA PHE A 306 10.45 2.76 5.54
C PHE A 306 9.06 3.38 5.71
N ILE A 307 8.08 2.56 6.11
CA ILE A 307 6.70 2.97 6.32
C ILE A 307 6.35 3.07 7.81
N GLY A 308 7.33 3.03 8.72
CA GLY A 308 7.11 2.95 10.16
C GLY A 308 6.28 1.74 10.59
N GLY A 309 6.33 0.65 9.82
CA GLY A 309 5.38 -0.46 9.91
C GLY A 309 5.37 -1.19 11.25
N LYS A 310 6.49 -1.16 12.00
CA LYS A 310 6.57 -1.71 13.36
C LYS A 310 5.54 -1.10 14.32
N ASP A 311 5.15 0.16 14.08
CA ASP A 311 4.29 0.92 15.00
C ASP A 311 2.79 0.73 14.73
N TRP A 312 2.41 0.26 13.53
CA TRP A 312 1.00 0.26 13.11
C TRP A 312 0.53 -1.01 12.41
N ILE A 313 1.43 -1.83 11.86
CA ILE A 313 1.03 -3.10 11.27
C ILE A 313 0.56 -4.03 12.39
N ARG A 314 -0.73 -4.30 12.38
CA ARG A 314 -1.42 -5.09 13.40
C ARG A 314 -1.58 -6.56 13.01
N PRO A 315 -1.53 -7.50 13.99
CA PRO A 315 -1.89 -8.89 13.75
C PRO A 315 -3.39 -9.02 13.43
N VAL A 316 -3.77 -10.19 12.91
CA VAL A 316 -5.18 -10.51 12.71
C VAL A 316 -5.81 -10.80 14.07
N PRO A 317 -6.95 -10.17 14.43
CA PRO A 317 -7.67 -10.49 15.66
C PRO A 317 -8.01 -11.99 15.74
N THR A 318 -7.81 -12.61 16.90
CA THR A 318 -8.16 -14.02 17.13
C THR A 318 -9.49 -14.19 17.87
N LYS A 319 -10.02 -13.12 18.48
CA LYS A 319 -11.29 -13.12 19.21
C LYS A 319 -12.29 -12.19 18.55
N PHE A 320 -13.56 -12.58 18.59
CA PHE A 320 -14.64 -11.82 17.97
C PHE A 320 -15.82 -11.61 18.92
N THR A 321 -16.31 -10.37 18.99
CA THR A 321 -17.52 -9.98 19.72
C THR A 321 -18.63 -9.59 18.75
N LYS A 322 -19.87 -9.58 19.23
CA LYS A 322 -21.00 -9.02 18.48
C LYS A 322 -20.98 -7.49 18.58
N ALA A 323 -21.48 -6.82 17.56
CA ALA A 323 -21.67 -5.37 17.59
C ALA A 323 -22.64 -4.98 18.71
N THR A 324 -22.30 -3.95 19.48
CA THR A 324 -23.13 -3.37 20.54
C THR A 324 -23.77 -2.04 20.12
N PHE A 325 -23.28 -1.43 19.04
CA PHE A 325 -23.85 -0.23 18.44
C PHE A 325 -25.11 -0.56 17.63
N LYS A 326 -26.11 0.34 17.68
CA LYS A 326 -27.38 0.19 16.96
C LYS A 326 -27.10 0.13 15.45
N THR A 327 -27.19 -1.05 14.87
CA THR A 327 -27.16 -1.26 13.43
C THR A 327 -28.40 -0.63 12.80
N VAL A 328 -28.26 0.56 12.24
CA VAL A 328 -29.30 1.14 11.39
C VAL A 328 -29.35 0.31 10.11
N GLY A 329 -30.42 -0.48 9.93
CA GLY A 329 -30.64 -1.28 8.71
C GLY A 329 -30.31 -2.77 8.80
N ALA A 330 -29.85 -3.31 9.94
CA ALA A 330 -29.79 -4.76 10.10
C ALA A 330 -31.20 -5.34 10.19
N LYS A 331 -31.46 -6.41 9.43
CA LYS A 331 -32.70 -7.18 9.57
C LYS A 331 -32.58 -8.03 10.83
N ASN A 332 -33.63 -8.00 11.66
CA ASN A 332 -33.84 -9.00 12.72
C ASN A 332 -33.91 -10.41 12.12
#